data_AF-A0A3D2N2J8-F1
#
_entry.id   AF-A0A3D2N2J8-F1
#
_cell.length_a   1.000
_cell.length_b   1.000
_cell.length_c   1.000
_cell.angle_alpha   90.00
_cell.angle_beta   90.00
_cell.angle_gamma   90.00
#
_symmetry.space_group_name_H-M   'P 1'
#
loop_
_entity.id
_entity.type
_entity.pdbx_description
1 polymer ?
#
loop_
_entity_poly.entity_id
_entity_poly.type
_entity_poly.pdbx_seq_one_letter_code
_entity_poly.pdbx_strand_id
1 'polypeptide(L)'
;MDISKAYFNGSLCVVSEGFDSIDSEIEYLKQFKGNENVHKDDYPSTKTLRTDHKEHEAYEIHDIAYDIDADPKNLTIECFTYNVDGKYRLEFYKSDAGRNKDHNLYEMFGLKTNNSDG
;
A
#
# COMPACT_ATOMS: atom_id res chain seq x y z
N MET A 1 -4.06 -4.57 -9.94
CA MET A 1 -3.08 -3.47 -10.00
C MET A 1 -1.74 -4.10 -10.19
N ASP A 2 -1.00 -3.64 -11.19
CA ASP A 2 0.39 -4.06 -11.39
C ASP A 2 1.32 -3.30 -10.43
N ILE A 3 2.47 -3.91 -10.14
CA ILE A 3 3.42 -3.40 -9.14
C ILE A 3 4.65 -2.93 -9.86
N SER A 4 4.96 -1.64 -9.71
CA SER A 4 6.16 -1.06 -10.28
C SER A 4 7.41 -1.43 -9.48
N LYS A 5 7.28 -1.57 -8.15
CA LYS A 5 8.41 -1.87 -7.27
C LYS A 5 7.94 -2.56 -5.99
N ALA A 6 8.70 -3.55 -5.52
CA ALA A 6 8.56 -4.13 -4.18
C ALA A 6 9.95 -4.37 -3.58
N TYR A 7 10.15 -4.00 -2.32
CA TYR A 7 11.43 -4.19 -1.64
C TYR A 7 11.28 -4.23 -0.11
N PHE A 8 12.28 -4.78 0.56
CA PHE A 8 12.33 -4.89 2.02
C PHE A 8 13.46 -4.03 2.60
N ASN A 9 13.14 -3.16 3.55
CA ASN A 9 14.12 -2.35 4.29
C ASN A 9 13.63 -2.09 5.72
N GLY A 10 13.68 -3.13 6.57
CA GLY A 10 13.09 -3.11 7.93
C GLY A 10 11.55 -3.10 7.95
N SER A 11 10.93 -2.82 6.81
CA SER A 11 9.50 -2.96 6.52
C SER A 11 9.37 -3.35 5.05
N LEU A 12 8.27 -4.02 4.68
CA LEU A 12 7.96 -4.28 3.27
C LEU A 12 7.32 -3.03 2.67
N CYS A 13 7.89 -2.58 1.55
CA CYS A 13 7.35 -1.49 0.74
C CYS A 13 6.91 -2.03 -0.61
N VAL A 14 5.71 -1.65 -1.05
CA VAL A 14 5.17 -1.97 -2.38
C VAL A 14 4.63 -0.70 -3.02
N VAL A 15 5.00 -0.47 -4.28
CA VAL A 15 4.59 0.69 -5.07
C VAL A 15 3.79 0.19 -6.28
N SER A 16 2.61 0.74 -6.48
CA SER A 16 1.78 0.45 -7.65
C SER A 16 2.39 0.97 -8.94
N GLU A 17 1.91 0.47 -10.07
CA GLU A 17 1.95 1.24 -11.30
C GLU A 17 1.09 2.51 -11.20
N GLY A 18 1.32 3.43 -12.13
CA GLY A 18 0.71 4.76 -12.11
C GLY A 18 -0.77 4.76 -12.54
N PHE A 19 -1.64 5.31 -11.70
CA PHE A 19 -3.02 5.64 -11.98
C PHE A 19 -3.15 7.03 -12.63
N ASP A 20 -4.29 7.26 -13.30
CA ASP A 20 -4.59 8.55 -13.92
C ASP A 20 -5.03 9.62 -12.91
N SER A 21 -5.54 9.20 -11.74
CA SER A 21 -6.02 10.11 -10.69
C SER A 21 -6.06 9.41 -9.32
N ILE A 22 -6.13 10.21 -8.25
CA ILE A 22 -6.35 9.69 -6.88
C ILE A 22 -7.74 9.06 -6.76
N ASP A 23 -8.76 9.59 -7.44
CA ASP A 23 -10.10 8.99 -7.42
C ASP A 23 -10.07 7.56 -7.98
N SER A 24 -9.30 7.32 -9.04
CA SER A 24 -9.10 5.98 -9.60
C SER A 24 -8.37 5.03 -8.63
N GLU A 25 -7.44 5.55 -7.83
CA GLU A 25 -6.77 4.77 -6.78
C GLU A 25 -7.76 4.36 -5.68
N ILE A 26 -8.59 5.30 -5.21
CA ILE A 26 -9.61 5.05 -4.19
C ILE A 26 -10.67 4.07 -4.72
N GLU A 27 -11.14 4.25 -5.96
CA GLU A 27 -12.07 3.32 -6.61
C GLU A 27 -11.49 1.91 -6.73
N TYR A 28 -10.19 1.79 -7.06
CA TYR A 28 -9.52 0.50 -7.06
C TYR A 28 -9.51 -0.15 -5.68
N LEU A 29 -9.15 0.61 -4.64
CA LEU A 29 -9.09 0.10 -3.26
C LEU A 29 -10.47 -0.29 -2.71
N LYS A 30 -11.54 0.40 -3.11
CA LYS A 30 -12.92 0.09 -2.72
C LYS A 30 -13.47 -1.22 -3.29
N GLN A 31 -12.79 -1.82 -4.28
CA GLN A 31 -13.20 -3.12 -4.83
C GLN A 31 -12.95 -4.28 -3.86
N PHE A 32 -12.11 -4.06 -2.85
CA PHE A 32 -11.79 -5.08 -1.84
C PHE A 32 -12.78 -5.05 -0.68
N LYS A 33 -13.16 -6.24 -0.21
CA LYS A 33 -14.10 -6.39 0.91
C LYS A 33 -13.55 -5.71 2.17
N GLY A 34 -14.35 -4.85 2.80
CA GLY A 34 -13.96 -4.10 4.00
C GLY A 34 -13.36 -2.72 3.74
N ASN A 35 -13.17 -2.33 2.47
CA ASN A 35 -12.61 -1.04 2.06
C ASN A 35 -13.66 -0.02 1.60
N GLU A 36 -14.93 -0.20 1.95
CA GLU A 36 -16.03 0.63 1.43
C GLU A 36 -15.85 2.13 1.77
N ASN A 37 -15.16 2.42 2.87
CA ASN A 37 -14.94 3.77 3.39
C ASN A 37 -13.55 4.34 3.10
N VAL A 38 -12.74 3.69 2.25
CA VAL A 38 -11.41 4.20 1.88
C VAL A 38 -11.51 5.63 1.36
N HIS A 39 -10.62 6.48 1.88
CA HIS A 39 -10.54 7.89 1.53
C HIS A 39 -9.10 8.39 1.71
N LYS A 40 -8.77 9.48 1.03
CA LYS A 40 -7.52 10.22 1.25
C LYS A 40 -7.71 11.25 2.36
N ASP A 41 -6.63 11.62 3.01
CA ASP A 41 -6.60 12.82 3.86
C ASP A 41 -6.88 14.10 3.05
N ASP A 42 -7.50 15.06 3.73
CA ASP A 42 -7.77 16.39 3.17
C ASP A 42 -6.50 17.21 2.95
N TYR A 43 -5.46 16.95 3.76
CA TYR A 43 -4.20 17.68 3.75
C TYR A 43 -3.02 16.76 3.39
N PRO A 44 -1.95 17.31 2.78
CA PRO A 44 -0.75 16.55 2.53
C PRO A 44 -0.15 15.98 3.82
N SER A 45 0.34 14.75 3.73
CA SER A 45 1.03 14.09 4.83
C SER A 45 2.36 14.79 5.13
N THR A 46 2.70 14.85 6.41
CA THR A 46 4.03 15.30 6.87
C THR A 46 5.03 14.15 6.97
N LYS A 47 4.57 12.91 6.76
CA LYS A 47 5.43 11.72 6.75
C LYS A 47 6.27 11.70 5.49
N THR A 48 7.55 11.36 5.64
CA THR A 48 8.45 11.20 4.49
C THR A 48 8.19 9.87 3.81
N LEU A 49 7.94 9.89 2.49
CA LEU A 49 7.90 8.69 1.67
C LEU A 49 9.25 7.95 1.70
N ARG A 50 9.24 6.63 1.80
CA ARG A 50 10.46 5.81 1.89
C ARG A 50 11.09 5.50 0.53
N THR A 51 10.40 5.76 -0.56
CA THR A 51 10.91 5.67 -1.94
C THR A 51 11.80 6.84 -2.36
N ASP A 52 12.18 7.73 -1.44
CA ASP A 52 13.02 8.91 -1.72
C ASP A 52 12.37 9.95 -2.65
N HIS A 53 11.04 9.93 -2.75
CA HIS A 53 10.24 10.97 -3.42
C HIS A 53 10.01 12.20 -2.51
N LYS A 54 11.06 12.70 -1.85
CA LYS A 54 11.00 13.81 -0.85
C LYS A 54 10.43 15.13 -1.40
N GLU A 55 10.31 15.26 -2.71
CA GLU A 55 9.84 16.47 -3.40
C GLU A 55 8.37 16.38 -3.83
N HIS A 56 7.71 15.24 -3.62
CA HIS A 56 6.34 15.04 -4.06
C HIS A 56 5.35 15.31 -2.93
N GLU A 57 4.34 16.12 -3.21
CA GLU A 57 3.18 16.27 -2.34
C GLU A 57 2.45 14.92 -2.25
N ALA A 58 2.38 14.37 -1.04
CA ALA A 58 1.82 13.06 -0.78
C ALA A 58 0.63 13.16 0.17
N TYR A 59 -0.34 12.27 0.01
CA TYR A 59 -1.52 12.16 0.86
C TYR A 59 -1.60 10.76 1.46
N GLU A 60 -1.99 10.65 2.72
CA GLU A 60 -2.23 9.35 3.36
C GLU A 60 -3.62 8.83 2.94
N ILE A 61 -3.73 7.53 2.73
CA ILE A 61 -4.98 6.83 2.41
C ILE A 61 -5.36 5.98 3.63
N HIS A 62 -6.58 6.20 4.13
CA HIS A 62 -7.09 5.59 5.37
C HIS A 62 -8.19 4.56 5.10
N ASP A 63 -8.60 3.89 6.19
CA ASP A 63 -9.67 2.88 6.22
C ASP A 63 -9.45 1.72 5.23
N ILE A 64 -8.18 1.38 5.00
CA ILE A 64 -7.79 0.19 4.24
C ILE A 64 -7.85 -1.00 5.21
N ALA A 65 -8.89 -1.81 5.06
CA ALA A 65 -8.93 -3.13 5.63
C ALA A 65 -8.02 -4.07 4.83
N TYR A 66 -7.31 -4.89 5.58
CA TYR A 66 -6.51 -5.98 5.05
C TYR A 66 -6.82 -7.21 5.89
N ASP A 67 -7.07 -8.34 5.23
CA ASP A 67 -7.32 -9.64 5.84
C ASP A 67 -8.26 -9.58 7.07
N ILE A 68 -9.55 -9.48 6.78
CA ILE A 68 -10.67 -9.43 7.75
C ILE A 68 -10.71 -10.60 8.75
N ASP A 69 -9.91 -11.66 8.55
CA ASP A 69 -9.83 -12.82 9.44
C ASP A 69 -8.64 -12.73 10.44
N ALA A 70 -7.75 -11.74 10.31
CA ALA A 70 -6.59 -11.55 11.19
C ALA A 70 -6.78 -10.42 12.23
N ASP A 71 -6.09 -10.54 13.38
CA ASP A 71 -6.22 -9.64 14.54
C ASP A 71 -5.94 -8.17 14.14
N PRO A 72 -6.89 -7.23 14.32
CA PRO A 72 -6.76 -5.83 13.92
C PRO A 72 -5.58 -5.10 14.57
N LYS A 73 -4.98 -5.67 15.63
CA LYS A 73 -3.81 -5.09 16.32
C LYS A 73 -2.47 -5.35 15.60
N ASN A 74 -2.40 -6.24 14.61
CA ASN A 74 -1.16 -6.63 13.91
C ASN A 74 -1.01 -6.03 12.48
N LEU A 75 -1.91 -5.14 12.08
CA LEU A 75 -2.17 -4.84 10.66
C LEU A 75 -2.02 -3.37 10.30
N THR A 76 -1.08 -2.64 10.92
CA THR A 76 -0.81 -1.26 10.49
C THR A 76 -0.16 -1.27 9.10
N ILE A 77 -0.99 -1.16 8.08
CA ILE A 77 -0.57 -0.83 6.71
C ILE A 77 -0.71 0.67 6.59
N GLU A 78 0.41 1.34 6.37
CA GLU A 78 0.38 2.74 5.97
C GLU A 78 0.32 2.80 4.45
N CYS A 79 -0.54 3.66 3.89
CA CYS A 79 -0.69 3.81 2.46
C CYS A 79 -0.64 5.28 2.09
N PHE A 80 0.08 5.61 1.03
CA PHE A 80 0.22 6.97 0.54
C PHE A 80 0.02 7.02 -0.96
N THR A 81 -0.54 8.13 -1.43
CA THR A 81 -0.57 8.48 -2.85
C THR A 81 0.29 9.71 -3.12
N TYR A 82 0.97 9.74 -4.26
CA TYR A 82 1.74 10.87 -4.75
C TYR A 82 1.82 10.86 -6.28
N ASN A 83 2.03 12.04 -6.88
CA ASN A 83 2.13 12.19 -8.33
C ASN A 83 3.59 12.15 -8.80
N VAL A 84 3.90 11.31 -9.78
CA VAL A 84 5.18 11.27 -10.50
C VAL A 84 4.87 11.37 -11.99
N ASP A 85 5.35 12.43 -12.65
CA ASP A 85 5.20 12.65 -14.08
C ASP A 85 3.75 12.54 -14.59
N GLY A 86 2.79 13.09 -13.84
CA GLY A 86 1.37 13.08 -14.22
C GLY A 86 0.64 11.78 -13.92
N LYS A 87 1.27 10.81 -13.24
CA LYS A 87 0.66 9.56 -12.78
C LYS A 87 0.70 9.46 -11.26
N TYR A 88 -0.40 9.01 -10.67
CA TYR A 88 -0.52 8.80 -9.22
C TYR A 88 -0.09 7.39 -8.84
N ARG A 89 0.69 7.24 -7.77
CA ARG A 89 1.17 5.94 -7.31
C ARG A 89 0.77 5.71 -5.87
N LEU A 90 0.24 4.52 -5.60
CA LEU A 90 0.04 4.02 -4.26
C LEU A 90 1.31 3.38 -3.74
N GLU A 91 1.75 3.79 -2.55
CA GLU A 91 2.85 3.20 -1.82
C GLU A 91 2.40 2.69 -0.46
N PHE A 92 2.57 1.40 -0.26
CA PHE A 92 2.14 0.68 0.92
C PHE A 92 3.34 0.28 1.76
N TYR A 93 3.22 0.45 3.07
CA TYR A 93 4.19 0.01 4.05
C TYR A 93 3.56 -0.92 5.07
N LYS A 94 4.19 -2.07 5.28
CA LYS A 94 3.88 -2.94 6.41
C LYS A 94 5.12 -3.16 7.26
N SER A 95 5.07 -2.71 8.51
CA SER A 95 6.05 -3.06 9.52
C SER A 95 5.99 -4.56 9.82
N ASP A 96 7.14 -5.15 10.13
CA ASP A 96 7.28 -6.58 10.51
C ASP A 96 6.80 -7.62 9.49
N ALA A 97 6.57 -7.21 8.23
CA ALA A 97 6.36 -8.15 7.12
C ALA A 97 7.53 -9.15 7.04
N GLY A 98 7.27 -10.42 7.30
CA GLY A 98 8.28 -11.49 7.33
C GLY A 98 8.84 -11.88 8.71
N ARG A 99 8.44 -11.25 9.82
CA ARG A 99 8.77 -11.71 11.19
C ARG A 99 7.73 -12.65 11.80
N ASN A 100 6.47 -12.48 11.43
CA ASN A 100 5.39 -13.37 11.82
C ASN A 100 4.89 -14.13 10.59
N LYS A 101 4.24 -15.28 10.80
CA LYS A 101 3.50 -16.00 9.76
C LYS A 101 2.29 -15.21 9.21
N ASP A 102 2.16 -13.95 9.60
CA ASP A 102 1.15 -13.03 9.11
C ASP A 102 1.42 -12.75 7.64
N HIS A 103 0.49 -13.26 6.84
CA HIS A 103 0.21 -12.99 5.44
C HIS A 103 0.94 -11.73 4.93
N ASN A 104 1.83 -11.95 3.96
CA ASN A 104 2.69 -10.91 3.43
C ASN A 104 1.88 -10.05 2.44
N LEU A 105 2.17 -8.74 2.34
CA LEU A 105 1.59 -7.85 1.30
C LEU A 105 1.69 -8.43 -0.12
N TYR A 106 2.61 -9.37 -0.36
CA TYR A 106 2.68 -10.16 -1.59
C TYR A 106 1.32 -10.80 -1.96
N GLU A 107 0.60 -11.37 -0.99
CA GLU A 107 -0.75 -11.93 -1.21
C GLU A 107 -1.79 -10.84 -1.51
N MET A 108 -1.67 -9.67 -0.87
CA MET A 108 -2.53 -8.49 -1.12
C MET A 108 -2.49 -8.02 -2.58
N PHE A 109 -1.35 -8.21 -3.25
CA PHE A 109 -1.17 -7.83 -4.65
C PHE A 109 -1.04 -9.01 -5.62
N GLY A 110 -1.35 -10.23 -5.18
CA GLY A 110 -1.24 -11.43 -6.03
C GLY A 110 0.18 -11.77 -6.47
N LEU A 111 1.20 -11.23 -5.81
CA LEU A 111 2.58 -11.64 -5.98
C LEU A 111 2.76 -13.01 -5.33
N LYS A 112 2.97 -14.05 -6.15
CA LYS A 112 3.38 -15.34 -5.63
C LYS A 112 4.73 -15.19 -4.93
N THR A 113 4.82 -15.58 -3.67
CA THR A 113 6.12 -15.93 -3.10
C THR A 113 6.58 -17.16 -3.86
N ASN A 114 7.75 -17.12 -4.48
CA ASN A 114 8.41 -18.32 -4.99
C ASN A 114 8.94 -19.13 -3.80
N ASN A 115 8.06 -19.54 -2.90
CA ASN A 115 8.34 -20.64 -2.00
C ASN A 115 7.83 -21.88 -2.74
N SER A 116 8.72 -22.41 -3.57
CA SER A 116 8.64 -23.80 -4.03
C SER A 116 8.32 -24.69 -2.83
N ASP A 117 7.19 -25.38 -2.93
CA ASP A 117 6.87 -26.54 -2.11
C ASP A 117 8.10 -27.48 -2.08
N GLY A 118 8.66 -27.65 -0.89
CA GLY A 118 9.73 -28.60 -0.57
C GLY A 118 9.36 -29.36 0.69
#